data_AF-A0A0G4FZN8-F1
#
_entry.id   AF-A0A0G4FZN8-F1
#
_cell.length_a   1.000
_cell.length_b   1.000
_cell.length_c   1.000
_cell.angle_alpha   90.00
_cell.angle_beta   90.00
_cell.angle_gamma   90.00
#
_symmetry.space_group_name_H-M   'P 1'
#
loop_
_entity.id
_entity.type
_entity.pdbx_description
1 polymer ?
#
loop_
_entity_poly.entity_id
_entity_poly.type
_entity_poly.pdbx_seq_one_letter_code
_entity_poly.pdbx_strand_id
1 'polypeptide(L)'
;MQFASSIGSSLLSLAMVIWLSSVASGVTPRNLFTTQWSTFVVDSEGLLYACGRNHQGQLGVGDQTERTSPTRVGVGGVVTVSNVTGVCGSVAEDAGWTLIAADGRVFFSGKSSLSPPSPSFSTSPVLVLGLDDAKGVACPSSTSTEMFAWNSSGHLFSWGSGLLGRGSASESAALPVELQIPSAFESGGVLEEVTGCLGPLYGMNTRA
;
A
#
# COMPACT_ATOMS: atom_id res chain seq x y z
N MET A 1 -5.24 26.65 -40.92
CA MET A 1 -6.23 26.07 -40.00
C MET A 1 -5.51 24.94 -39.28
N GLN A 2 -4.90 25.12 -38.09
CA GLN A 2 -5.53 25.19 -36.75
C GLN A 2 -6.65 24.14 -36.62
N PHE A 3 -6.59 23.16 -35.72
CA PHE A 3 -6.52 23.34 -34.27
C PHE A 3 -5.60 22.37 -33.51
N ALA A 4 -5.02 22.91 -32.45
CA ALA A 4 -4.41 22.21 -31.31
C ALA A 4 -5.48 21.66 -30.34
N SER A 5 -5.01 20.99 -29.27
CA SER A 5 -5.72 20.40 -28.11
C SER A 5 -6.19 18.96 -28.34
N SER A 6 -5.67 17.93 -27.64
CA SER A 6 -5.38 17.84 -26.21
C SER A 6 -4.00 17.22 -25.91
N ILE A 7 -3.04 18.05 -25.56
CA ILE A 7 -1.96 17.60 -24.65
C ILE A 7 -2.60 17.66 -23.27
N GLY A 8 -3.26 16.56 -22.88
CA GLY A 8 -3.68 16.37 -21.50
C GLY A 8 -2.40 16.33 -20.68
N SER A 9 -2.20 17.37 -19.88
CA SER A 9 -1.08 17.58 -18.97
C SER A 9 -0.87 16.36 -18.08
N SER A 10 -0.06 15.41 -18.54
CA SER A 10 0.52 14.34 -17.73
C SER A 10 1.57 14.99 -16.84
N LEU A 11 1.12 15.58 -15.72
CA LEU A 11 2.00 16.05 -14.68
C LEU A 11 2.65 14.82 -14.05
N LEU A 12 3.76 14.37 -14.66
CA LEU A 12 4.90 13.95 -13.86
C LEU A 12 5.06 15.04 -12.82
N SER A 13 4.76 14.74 -11.55
CA SER A 13 4.86 15.74 -10.50
C SER A 13 6.28 16.32 -10.54
N LEU A 14 6.46 17.60 -10.23
CA LEU A 14 7.80 18.19 -10.17
C LEU A 14 8.73 17.37 -9.27
N ALA A 15 8.14 16.67 -8.28
CA ALA A 15 8.79 15.67 -7.45
C ALA A 15 9.39 14.51 -8.26
N MET A 16 8.71 13.97 -9.29
CA MET A 16 9.16 12.89 -10.20
C MET A 16 10.33 13.29 -11.12
N VAL A 17 10.40 14.56 -11.52
CA VAL A 17 11.51 15.10 -12.33
C VAL A 17 12.74 15.34 -11.46
N ILE A 18 12.56 15.86 -10.24
CA ILE A 18 13.65 15.94 -9.25
C ILE A 18 14.11 14.53 -8.85
N TRP A 19 13.17 13.59 -8.72
CA TRP A 19 13.36 12.16 -8.44
C TRP A 19 14.37 11.45 -9.34
N LEU A 20 14.28 11.62 -10.66
CA LEU A 20 15.20 10.99 -11.61
C LEU A 20 16.61 11.59 -11.58
N SER A 21 16.73 12.84 -11.12
CA SER A 21 17.99 13.58 -11.12
C SER A 21 18.73 13.53 -9.78
N SER A 22 18.06 13.21 -8.67
CA SER A 22 18.60 13.42 -7.32
C SER A 22 18.66 12.18 -6.43
N VAL A 23 18.33 10.97 -6.91
CA VAL A 23 18.70 9.81 -6.09
C VAL A 23 20.21 9.69 -6.12
N ALA A 24 20.83 9.79 -4.94
CA ALA A 24 22.25 9.56 -4.70
C ALA A 24 22.76 8.46 -5.63
N SER A 25 23.85 8.71 -6.35
CA SER A 25 24.42 7.80 -7.33
C SER A 25 24.35 6.35 -6.84
N GLY A 26 23.46 5.52 -7.42
CA GLY A 26 23.39 4.09 -7.09
C GLY A 26 22.00 3.47 -6.83
N VAL A 27 20.90 4.23 -6.78
CA VAL A 27 19.56 3.62 -6.64
C VAL A 27 18.86 3.58 -7.99
N THR A 28 18.57 2.38 -8.49
CA THR A 28 17.83 2.18 -9.74
C THR A 28 16.40 1.79 -9.43
N PRO A 29 15.39 2.65 -9.65
CA PRO A 29 14.01 2.32 -9.30
C PRO A 29 13.44 1.18 -10.16
N ARG A 30 12.73 0.24 -9.52
CA ARG A 30 12.07 -0.92 -10.14
C ARG A 30 10.54 -0.85 -10.02
N ASN A 31 10.02 -0.48 -8.85
CA ASN A 31 8.58 -0.33 -8.62
C ASN A 31 8.28 0.99 -7.91
N LEU A 32 7.14 1.60 -8.25
CA LEU A 32 6.65 2.85 -7.68
C LEU A 32 5.21 2.64 -7.20
N PHE A 33 4.94 3.05 -5.97
CA PHE A 33 3.62 3.05 -5.37
C PHE A 33 3.35 4.42 -4.75
N THR A 34 2.11 4.88 -4.84
CA THR A 34 1.70 6.15 -4.25
C THR A 34 0.50 5.93 -3.34
N THR A 35 0.55 6.54 -2.17
CA THR A 35 -0.64 6.77 -1.34
C THR A 35 -1.03 8.25 -1.48
N GLN A 36 -2.00 8.74 -0.69
CA GLN A 36 -2.49 10.11 -0.86
C GLN A 36 -1.42 11.20 -0.57
N TRP A 37 -0.50 10.97 0.35
CA TRP A 37 0.51 11.96 0.78
C TRP A 37 1.93 11.41 0.84
N SER A 38 2.14 10.18 0.35
CA SER A 38 3.41 9.48 0.43
C SER A 38 3.70 8.73 -0.85
N THR A 39 4.98 8.61 -1.17
CA THR A 39 5.49 7.84 -2.30
C THR A 39 6.43 6.77 -1.78
N PHE A 40 6.29 5.55 -2.30
CA PHE A 40 7.06 4.38 -1.94
C PHE A 40 7.69 3.78 -3.18
N VAL A 41 8.96 3.42 -3.07
CA VAL A 41 9.77 2.95 -4.19
C VAL A 41 10.57 1.75 -3.79
N VAL A 42 10.58 0.77 -4.68
CA VAL A 42 11.49 -0.36 -4.60
C VAL A 42 12.56 -0.17 -5.65
N ASP A 43 13.83 -0.29 -5.26
CA ASP A 43 14.93 -0.27 -6.20
C ASP A 43 15.22 -1.66 -6.82
N SER A 44 16.21 -1.73 -7.70
CA SER A 44 16.65 -2.95 -8.37
C SER A 44 17.18 -4.01 -7.42
N GLU A 45 17.63 -3.60 -6.23
CA GLU A 45 18.15 -4.47 -5.18
C GLU A 45 17.06 -4.91 -4.19
N GLY A 46 15.80 -4.50 -4.41
CA GLY A 46 14.71 -4.85 -3.50
C GLY A 46 14.70 -4.04 -2.20
N LEU A 47 15.24 -2.82 -2.22
CA LEU A 47 15.19 -1.92 -1.07
C LEU A 47 14.00 -0.99 -1.20
N LEU A 48 13.21 -0.91 -0.12
CA LEU A 48 12.07 -0.01 -0.02
C LEU A 48 12.51 1.36 0.50
N TYR A 49 12.10 2.40 -0.21
CA TYR A 49 12.26 3.80 0.14
C TYR A 49 10.90 4.47 0.23
N ALA A 50 10.77 5.44 1.13
CA ALA A 50 9.55 6.21 1.28
C ALA A 50 9.85 7.70 1.45
N CYS A 51 8.97 8.55 0.92
CA CYS A 51 8.93 9.97 1.21
C CYS A 51 7.50 10.49 1.31
N GLY A 52 7.31 11.67 1.91
CA GLY A 52 6.02 12.32 2.11
C GLY A 52 5.67 12.53 3.59
N ARG A 53 4.37 12.57 3.87
CA ARG A 53 3.81 12.78 5.22
C ARG A 53 4.11 11.59 6.13
N ASN A 54 4.53 11.87 7.36
CA ASN A 54 4.91 10.83 8.34
C ASN A 54 4.45 11.11 9.78
N HIS A 55 3.55 12.07 10.02
CA HIS A 55 3.15 12.47 11.38
C HIS A 55 2.60 11.33 12.25
N GLN A 56 2.18 10.22 11.64
CA GLN A 56 1.66 9.04 12.33
C GLN A 56 2.61 7.82 12.26
N GLY A 57 3.79 7.96 11.64
CA GLY A 57 4.72 6.86 11.37
C GLY A 57 4.38 6.05 10.11
N GLN A 58 3.48 6.55 9.26
CA GLN A 58 2.99 5.81 8.08
C GLN A 58 4.07 5.49 7.05
N LEU A 59 5.22 6.19 7.04
CA LEU A 59 6.33 5.86 6.14
C LEU A 59 7.13 4.63 6.62
N GLY A 60 7.04 4.24 7.90
CA GLY A 60 7.78 3.09 8.41
C GLY A 60 9.29 3.32 8.58
N VAL A 61 9.75 4.56 8.68
CA VAL A 61 11.19 4.90 8.74
C VAL A 61 11.78 4.96 10.15
N GLY A 62 11.02 4.52 11.16
CA GLY A 62 11.43 4.47 12.56
C GLY A 62 11.08 5.71 13.39
N ASP A 63 10.57 6.77 12.76
CA ASP A 63 10.12 7.99 13.43
C ASP A 63 8.83 8.57 12.79
N GLN A 64 8.46 9.79 13.19
CA GLN A 64 7.26 10.51 12.74
C GLN A 64 7.58 11.77 11.91
N THR A 65 8.83 11.97 11.53
CA THR A 65 9.25 13.17 10.79
C THR A 65 8.92 13.01 9.30
N GLU A 66 8.32 14.01 8.68
CA GLU A 66 8.06 13.97 7.24
C GLU A 66 9.37 13.88 6.45
N ARG A 67 9.32 13.27 5.27
CA ARG A 67 10.50 13.07 4.42
C ARG A 67 10.29 13.75 3.09
N THR A 68 11.11 14.75 2.78
CA THR A 68 11.09 15.41 1.46
C THR A 68 11.95 14.68 0.43
N SER A 69 12.77 13.72 0.87
CA SER A 69 13.61 12.86 0.03
C SER A 69 13.39 11.38 0.34
N PRO A 70 13.58 10.48 -0.64
CA PRO A 70 13.47 9.04 -0.44
C PRO A 70 14.35 8.58 0.74
N THR A 71 13.72 8.03 1.76
CA THR A 71 14.39 7.51 2.95
C THR A 71 14.17 6.01 3.03
N ARG A 72 15.22 5.24 3.30
CA ARG A 72 15.16 3.79 3.38
C ARG A 72 14.21 3.35 4.51
N VAL A 73 13.27 2.48 4.20
CA VAL A 73 12.32 1.88 5.14
C VAL A 73 12.92 0.59 5.69
N GLY A 74 13.07 0.52 7.02
CA GLY A 74 13.65 -0.65 7.70
C GLY A 74 12.57 -1.65 8.09
N VAL A 75 12.43 -2.75 7.34
CA VAL A 75 11.48 -3.82 7.70
C VAL A 75 12.16 -4.81 8.64
N GLY A 76 11.90 -4.69 9.95
CA GLY A 76 12.15 -5.76 10.94
C GLY A 76 13.56 -6.37 10.96
N GLY A 77 14.61 -5.58 10.93
CA GLY A 77 15.97 -6.00 11.33
C GLY A 77 16.81 -6.80 10.32
N VAL A 78 16.25 -7.46 9.29
CA VAL A 78 17.07 -8.27 8.35
C VAL A 78 16.62 -8.26 6.86
N VAL A 79 15.43 -7.84 6.45
CA VAL A 79 14.96 -8.24 5.10
C VAL A 79 14.99 -7.10 4.07
N THR A 80 15.80 -7.28 3.02
CA THR A 80 15.58 -6.68 1.70
C THR A 80 14.23 -7.17 1.18
N VAL A 81 13.29 -6.27 0.97
CA VAL A 81 11.96 -6.61 0.49
C VAL A 81 11.98 -6.62 -1.04
N SER A 82 12.29 -7.78 -1.60
CA SER A 82 12.61 -7.91 -3.02
C SER A 82 11.40 -7.89 -3.94
N ASN A 83 10.23 -8.29 -3.44
CA ASN A 83 9.04 -8.43 -4.25
C ASN A 83 7.84 -7.75 -3.60
N VAL A 84 7.86 -6.41 -3.51
CA VAL A 84 6.67 -5.63 -3.14
C VAL A 84 5.66 -5.73 -4.27
N THR A 85 4.50 -6.29 -3.96
CA THR A 85 3.40 -6.47 -4.91
C THR A 85 2.27 -5.49 -4.69
N GLY A 86 2.26 -4.78 -3.55
CA GLY A 86 1.28 -3.73 -3.29
C GLY A 86 1.66 -2.86 -2.11
N VAL A 87 1.31 -1.58 -2.21
CA VAL A 87 1.33 -0.64 -1.09
C VAL A 87 0.01 0.13 -1.13
N CYS A 88 -0.66 0.21 0.01
CA CYS A 88 -1.84 1.08 0.14
C CYS A 88 -1.83 1.72 1.52
N GLY A 89 -2.50 2.86 1.69
CA GLY A 89 -2.51 3.55 2.97
C GLY A 89 -3.62 4.57 3.10
N SER A 90 -3.90 4.94 4.34
CA SER A 90 -4.94 5.88 4.75
C SER A 90 -4.34 7.08 5.45
N VAL A 91 -5.05 8.20 5.39
CA VAL A 91 -4.72 9.46 6.04
C VAL A 91 -5.96 10.06 6.70
N ALA A 92 -6.46 9.42 7.74
CA ALA A 92 -7.28 10.17 8.69
C ALA A 92 -6.37 11.11 9.50
N GLU A 93 -6.84 12.32 9.78
CA GLU A 93 -6.05 13.38 10.44
C GLU A 93 -5.40 12.88 11.75
N ASP A 94 -6.09 11.98 12.45
CA ASP A 94 -5.65 11.35 13.70
C ASP A 94 -5.33 9.84 13.58
N ALA A 95 -5.43 9.24 12.40
CA ALA A 95 -5.12 7.83 12.12
C ALA A 95 -4.61 7.66 10.69
N GLY A 96 -3.30 7.58 10.51
CA GLY A 96 -2.68 7.39 9.20
C GLY A 96 -1.82 6.14 9.20
N TRP A 97 -2.03 5.26 8.22
CA TRP A 97 -1.37 3.96 8.15
C TRP A 97 -1.02 3.56 6.72
N THR A 98 -0.11 2.60 6.58
CA THR A 98 0.32 2.00 5.33
C THR A 98 0.38 0.49 5.50
N LEU A 99 -0.10 -0.24 4.51
CA LEU A 99 0.12 -1.66 4.31
C LEU A 99 1.10 -1.89 3.17
N ILE A 100 2.00 -2.84 3.35
CA ILE A 100 3.01 -3.24 2.38
C ILE A 100 2.86 -4.75 2.17
N ALA A 101 2.38 -5.17 1.00
CA ALA A 101 2.39 -6.57 0.58
C ALA A 101 3.72 -6.87 -0.09
N ALA A 102 4.51 -7.77 0.50
CA ALA A 102 5.78 -8.13 -0.07
C ALA A 102 6.34 -9.46 0.42
N ASP A 103 7.04 -10.17 -0.47
CA ASP A 103 7.61 -11.49 -0.22
C ASP A 103 6.59 -12.45 0.44
N GLY A 104 5.33 -12.41 -0.03
CA GLY A 104 4.23 -13.23 0.47
C GLY A 104 3.68 -12.82 1.84
N ARG A 105 4.09 -11.68 2.40
CA ARG A 105 3.67 -11.19 3.72
C ARG A 105 3.02 -9.81 3.62
N VAL A 106 2.29 -9.41 4.65
CA VAL A 106 1.77 -8.05 4.79
C VAL A 106 2.38 -7.39 6.02
N PHE A 107 2.90 -6.18 5.83
CA PHE A 107 3.41 -5.34 6.90
C PHE A 107 2.55 -4.11 7.09
N PHE A 108 2.53 -3.60 8.31
CA PHE A 108 1.79 -2.42 8.72
C PHE A 108 2.75 -1.37 9.29
N SER A 109 2.57 -0.10 8.91
CA SER A 109 3.19 1.05 9.57
C SER A 109 2.17 2.17 9.76
N GLY A 110 2.37 3.00 10.76
CA GLY A 110 1.50 4.12 11.10
C GLY A 110 0.57 3.85 12.28
N LYS A 111 -0.42 4.73 12.45
CA LYS A 111 -1.40 4.74 13.53
C LYS A 111 -2.74 4.19 13.06
N SER A 112 -3.25 3.20 13.79
CA SER A 112 -4.58 2.63 13.61
C SER A 112 -5.06 2.09 14.95
N SER A 113 -6.31 2.39 15.31
CA SER A 113 -6.95 1.90 16.54
C SER A 113 -7.21 0.39 16.53
N LEU A 114 -7.06 -0.26 15.37
CA LEU A 114 -7.43 -1.66 15.16
C LEU A 114 -6.26 -2.51 14.64
N SER A 115 -5.05 -1.98 14.45
CA SER A 115 -3.95 -2.78 13.89
C SER A 115 -3.21 -3.60 14.97
N PRO A 116 -2.79 -4.84 14.68
CA PRO A 116 -2.01 -5.67 15.60
C PRO A 116 -0.50 -5.36 15.55
N PRO A 117 0.26 -5.61 16.63
CA PRO A 117 -0.18 -5.84 18.00
C PRO A 117 -0.34 -4.50 18.74
N SER A 118 -1.48 -4.26 19.37
CA SER A 118 -1.78 -2.99 20.05
C SER A 118 -0.84 -2.76 21.27
N PRO A 119 -0.45 -1.51 21.60
CA PRO A 119 -1.28 -0.31 21.49
C PRO A 119 -0.91 0.65 20.33
N SER A 120 -1.91 0.94 19.50
CA SER A 120 -2.16 2.20 18.77
C SER A 120 -1.27 2.71 17.63
N PHE A 121 0.00 2.37 17.43
CA PHE A 121 0.75 2.79 16.22
C PHE A 121 2.12 2.10 16.10
N SER A 122 2.72 2.12 14.91
CA SER A 122 4.11 1.70 14.70
C SER A 122 4.85 2.64 13.74
N THR A 123 6.03 3.12 14.11
CA THR A 123 6.88 3.94 13.22
C THR A 123 7.77 3.09 12.32
N SER A 124 7.80 1.77 12.50
CA SER A 124 8.50 0.81 11.64
C SER A 124 7.52 -0.27 11.14
N PRO A 125 7.73 -0.86 9.95
CA PRO A 125 6.88 -1.93 9.46
C PRO A 125 6.87 -3.12 10.42
N VAL A 126 5.67 -3.52 10.86
CA VAL A 126 5.42 -4.70 11.68
C VAL A 126 4.64 -5.73 10.89
N LEU A 127 4.94 -7.01 11.10
CA LEU A 127 4.25 -8.10 10.40
C LEU A 127 2.78 -8.18 10.85
N VAL A 128 1.87 -8.18 9.88
CA VAL A 128 0.45 -8.53 10.10
C VAL A 128 0.33 -10.05 10.04
N LEU A 129 -0.08 -10.67 11.15
CA LEU A 129 -0.22 -12.12 11.25
C LEU A 129 -1.52 -12.61 10.60
N GLY A 130 -1.55 -13.89 10.23
CA GLY A 130 -2.72 -14.53 9.62
C GLY A 130 -2.85 -14.30 8.11
N LEU A 131 -1.80 -13.76 7.47
CA LEU A 131 -1.72 -13.58 6.02
C LEU A 131 -0.46 -14.26 5.50
N ASP A 132 -0.66 -15.34 4.77
CA ASP A 132 0.40 -16.09 4.08
C ASP A 132 0.22 -15.99 2.56
N ASP A 133 1.34 -15.99 1.84
CA ASP A 133 1.45 -15.85 0.39
C ASP A 133 0.62 -14.68 -0.20
N ALA A 134 0.64 -13.54 0.50
CA ALA A 134 -0.02 -12.32 0.08
C ALA A 134 0.45 -11.87 -1.32
N LYS A 135 -0.50 -11.60 -2.21
CA LYS A 135 -0.27 -11.08 -3.56
C LYS A 135 -0.59 -9.60 -3.69
N GLY A 136 -1.35 -9.04 -2.76
CA GLY A 136 -1.53 -7.60 -2.70
C GLY A 136 -2.39 -7.16 -1.54
N VAL A 137 -2.53 -5.83 -1.45
CA VAL A 137 -3.30 -5.12 -0.44
C VAL A 137 -4.15 -4.05 -1.13
N ALA A 138 -5.31 -3.76 -0.55
CA ALA A 138 -6.21 -2.72 -1.02
C ALA A 138 -6.83 -1.94 0.15
N CYS A 139 -7.07 -0.67 -0.13
CA CYS A 139 -7.59 0.32 0.80
C CYS A 139 -8.70 1.08 0.06
N PRO A 140 -10.00 0.90 0.37
CA PRO A 140 -11.08 1.47 -0.42
C PRO A 140 -11.22 2.99 -0.25
N SER A 141 -10.77 3.52 0.89
CA SER A 141 -10.85 4.93 1.20
C SER A 141 -9.67 5.39 2.05
N SER A 142 -9.15 6.57 1.75
CA SER A 142 -8.08 7.22 2.51
C SER A 142 -8.52 7.81 3.84
N THR A 143 -9.81 7.71 4.20
CA THR A 143 -10.35 8.12 5.50
C THR A 143 -10.88 6.95 6.32
N SER A 144 -10.91 5.75 5.72
CA SER A 144 -11.35 4.53 6.39
C SER A 144 -10.18 3.83 7.07
N THR A 145 -10.50 2.92 7.99
CA THR A 145 -9.56 1.92 8.50
C THR A 145 -9.78 0.56 7.83
N GLU A 146 -10.58 0.50 6.76
CA GLU A 146 -10.86 -0.74 6.03
C GLU A 146 -9.61 -1.19 5.30
N MET A 147 -9.24 -2.45 5.54
CA MET A 147 -8.03 -3.05 5.02
C MET A 147 -8.38 -4.36 4.35
N PHE A 148 -7.84 -4.58 3.16
CA PHE A 148 -8.03 -5.81 2.40
C PHE A 148 -6.69 -6.37 1.95
N ALA A 149 -6.59 -7.69 1.89
CA ALA A 149 -5.47 -8.40 1.30
C ALA A 149 -5.96 -9.68 0.62
N TRP A 150 -5.21 -10.17 -0.35
CA TRP A 150 -5.50 -11.43 -1.02
C TRP A 150 -4.22 -12.25 -1.22
N ASN A 151 -4.36 -13.57 -1.31
CA ASN A 151 -3.26 -14.51 -1.51
C ASN A 151 -3.31 -15.19 -2.90
N SER A 152 -2.31 -16.04 -3.21
CA SER A 152 -2.26 -16.80 -4.48
C SER A 152 -3.43 -17.74 -4.70
N SER A 153 -4.00 -18.26 -3.61
CA SER A 153 -5.13 -19.20 -3.63
C SER A 153 -6.46 -18.52 -3.94
N GLY A 154 -6.48 -17.19 -4.07
CA GLY A 154 -7.69 -16.41 -4.32
C GLY A 154 -8.53 -16.12 -3.09
N HIS A 155 -8.02 -16.41 -1.88
CA HIS A 155 -8.70 -16.07 -0.65
C HIS A 155 -8.56 -14.57 -0.39
N LEU A 156 -9.67 -13.94 0.03
CA LEU A 156 -9.74 -12.51 0.35
C LEU A 156 -9.89 -12.34 1.86
N PHE A 157 -9.15 -11.39 2.41
CA PHE A 157 -9.17 -11.07 3.84
C PHE A 157 -9.56 -9.61 4.04
N SER A 158 -10.31 -9.34 5.09
CA SER A 158 -10.64 -7.98 5.54
C SER A 158 -10.43 -7.80 7.03
N TRP A 159 -10.01 -6.60 7.42
CA TRP A 159 -9.92 -6.17 8.81
C TRP A 159 -9.98 -4.65 8.92
N GLY A 160 -9.93 -4.13 10.15
CA GLY A 160 -10.21 -2.73 10.45
C GLY A 160 -11.65 -2.52 10.89
N SER A 161 -12.22 -1.34 10.63
CA SER A 161 -13.64 -1.04 10.93
C SER A 161 -14.34 -0.45 9.72
N GLY A 162 -15.57 -0.90 9.49
CA GLY A 162 -16.41 -0.39 8.41
C GLY A 162 -17.26 -1.50 7.79
N LEU A 163 -17.48 -1.38 6.49
CA LEU A 163 -18.17 -2.36 5.66
C LEU A 163 -17.16 -3.38 5.13
N LEU A 164 -16.78 -4.32 5.98
CA LEU A 164 -15.78 -5.35 5.68
C LEU A 164 -16.28 -6.48 4.77
N GLY A 165 -17.51 -6.40 4.24
CA GLY A 165 -18.06 -7.42 3.34
C GLY A 165 -18.43 -8.75 4.01
N ARG A 166 -18.56 -8.79 5.35
CA ARG A 166 -18.83 -10.01 6.14
C ARG A 166 -20.30 -10.23 6.53
N GLY A 167 -21.23 -9.44 5.98
CA GLY A 167 -22.67 -9.68 6.07
C GLY A 167 -23.41 -9.09 7.28
N SER A 168 -22.74 -8.36 8.16
CA SER A 168 -23.37 -7.62 9.28
C SER A 168 -23.04 -6.12 9.21
N ALA A 169 -23.97 -5.28 9.67
CA ALA A 169 -23.76 -3.83 9.72
C ALA A 169 -22.78 -3.49 10.85
N SER A 170 -21.57 -3.06 10.48
CA SER A 170 -20.45 -2.69 11.35
C SER A 170 -19.83 -3.82 12.16
N GLU A 171 -18.92 -4.56 11.54
CA GLU A 171 -17.94 -5.38 12.26
C GLU A 171 -16.58 -4.68 12.28
N SER A 172 -15.90 -4.75 13.43
CA SER A 172 -14.49 -4.37 13.54
C SER A 172 -13.67 -5.63 13.79
N ALA A 173 -12.56 -5.79 13.08
CA ALA A 173 -11.63 -6.89 13.28
C ALA A 173 -10.22 -6.34 13.40
N ALA A 174 -9.51 -6.73 14.46
CA ALA A 174 -8.14 -6.29 14.64
C ALA A 174 -7.15 -7.08 13.78
N LEU A 175 -7.47 -8.34 13.51
CA LEU A 175 -6.68 -9.24 12.66
C LEU A 175 -7.43 -9.54 11.36
N PRO A 176 -6.70 -9.87 10.28
CA PRO A 176 -7.27 -10.34 9.03
C PRO A 176 -8.28 -11.46 9.24
N VAL A 177 -9.49 -11.30 8.71
CA VAL A 177 -10.52 -12.35 8.67
C VAL A 177 -10.84 -12.68 7.23
N GLU A 178 -10.82 -13.96 6.90
CA GLU A 178 -11.15 -14.46 5.58
C GLU A 178 -12.63 -14.22 5.26
N LEU A 179 -12.90 -13.60 4.10
CA LEU A 179 -14.25 -13.46 3.58
C LEU A 179 -14.67 -14.77 2.93
N GLN A 180 -15.87 -15.24 3.28
CA GLN A 180 -16.48 -16.39 2.64
C GLN A 180 -17.15 -15.92 1.35
N ILE A 181 -16.49 -16.13 0.21
CA ILE A 181 -17.05 -15.82 -1.11
C ILE A 181 -17.93 -17.01 -1.54
N PRO A 182 -19.23 -16.80 -1.86
CA PRO A 182 -20.08 -17.89 -2.31
C PRO A 182 -19.53 -18.55 -3.58
N SER A 183 -19.56 -19.88 -3.64
CA SER A 183 -19.04 -20.69 -4.76
C SER A 183 -19.65 -20.33 -6.13
N ALA A 184 -20.81 -19.67 -6.16
CA ALA A 184 -21.40 -19.13 -7.38
C ALA A 184 -20.51 -18.09 -8.10
N PHE A 185 -19.62 -17.41 -7.37
CA PHE A 185 -18.69 -16.43 -7.93
C PHE A 185 -17.33 -17.05 -8.33
N GLU A 186 -17.02 -18.28 -7.91
CA GLU A 186 -15.73 -18.93 -8.20
C GLU A 186 -15.58 -19.37 -9.67
N SER A 187 -16.68 -19.51 -10.41
CA SER A 187 -16.67 -20.02 -11.80
C SER A 187 -16.25 -19.01 -12.88
N GLY A 188 -15.95 -17.76 -12.49
CA GLY A 188 -15.56 -16.69 -13.41
C GLY A 188 -14.49 -15.79 -12.81
N GLY A 189 -13.27 -16.30 -12.65
CA GLY A 189 -12.04 -15.48 -12.49
C GLY A 189 -12.18 -14.17 -11.72
N VAL A 190 -12.65 -14.21 -10.47
CA VAL A 190 -12.87 -13.02 -9.61
C VAL A 190 -11.63 -12.12 -9.51
N LEU A 191 -10.44 -12.69 -9.70
CA LEU A 191 -9.17 -11.96 -9.53
C LEU A 191 -8.82 -10.99 -10.67
N GLU A 192 -9.35 -11.14 -11.90
CA GLU A 192 -9.04 -10.17 -12.97
C GLU A 192 -9.84 -8.86 -12.79
N GLU A 193 -11.06 -8.92 -12.24
CA GLU A 193 -11.92 -7.74 -12.11
C GLU A 193 -11.61 -6.90 -10.86
N VAL A 194 -11.11 -7.49 -9.77
CA VAL A 194 -10.66 -6.73 -8.59
C VAL A 194 -9.45 -5.86 -8.93
N THR A 195 -8.56 -6.32 -9.82
CA THR A 195 -7.47 -5.48 -10.37
C THR A 195 -7.98 -4.39 -11.32
N GLY A 196 -9.16 -4.57 -11.94
CA GLY A 196 -9.78 -3.61 -12.84
C GLY A 196 -10.55 -2.48 -12.13
N CYS A 197 -11.26 -2.79 -11.05
CA CYS A 197 -11.96 -1.78 -10.24
C CYS A 197 -11.05 -0.99 -9.29
N LEU A 198 -9.81 -1.47 -9.08
CA LEU A 198 -8.77 -0.80 -8.29
C LEU A 198 -7.60 -0.28 -9.16
N GLY A 199 -7.80 -0.18 -10.48
CA GLY A 199 -6.97 0.65 -11.37
C GLY A 199 -7.29 2.14 -11.20
N PRO A 200 -6.35 3.06 -11.47
CA PRO A 200 -5.62 3.71 -10.41
C PRO A 200 -6.11 5.13 -10.09
N LEU A 201 -6.10 5.51 -8.80
CA LEU A 201 -5.55 6.83 -8.47
C LEU A 201 -4.02 6.69 -8.54
N TYR A 202 -3.50 6.75 -9.78
CA TYR A 202 -2.11 6.65 -10.22
C TYR A 202 -1.33 5.33 -9.98
N GLY A 203 -1.12 4.60 -11.08
CA GLY A 203 -0.37 3.34 -11.15
C GLY A 203 -0.23 2.93 -12.61
N MET A 204 0.79 3.46 -13.29
CA MET A 204 1.14 3.08 -14.66
C MET A 204 1.85 1.73 -14.63
N ASN A 205 1.23 0.71 -15.22
CA ASN A 205 1.93 -0.51 -15.63
C ASN A 205 2.56 -0.25 -17.00
N THR A 206 3.86 0.01 -17.05
CA THR A 206 4.61 -0.09 -18.32
C THR A 206 4.93 -1.55 -18.58
N ARG A 207 4.10 -2.22 -19.39
CA ARG A 207 4.56 -3.40 -20.12
C ARG A 207 5.38 -2.90 -21.31
N ALA A 208 6.59 -3.46 -21.44
CA ALA A 208 7.44 -3.33 -22.62
C ALA A 208 6.75 -3.90 -23.87
#